data_AF-A0A5B0G487-F1
#
_entry.id   AF-A0A5B0G487-F1
#
_cell.length_a   1.000
_cell.length_b   1.000
_cell.length_c   1.000
_cell.angle_alpha   90.00
_cell.angle_beta   90.00
_cell.angle_gamma   90.00
#
_symmetry.space_group_name_H-M   'P 1'
#
loop_
_entity.id
_entity.type
_entity.pdbx_description
1 polymer ?
#
loop_
_entity_poly.entity_id
_entity_poly.type
_entity_poly.pdbx_seq_one_letter_code
_entity_poly.pdbx_strand_id
1 'polypeptide(L)'
;GRLHTRAYKALAEKFPEIDVNIRLVSCCDVVAENRRQAVDRLGFCTAVEDYHDLIGNPEVDVVSICAPNFLHRDIALAAAEVGKPFWIE
;
A
#
# COMPACT_ATOMS: atom_id res chain seq x y z
N GLY A 1 0.13 -3.00 7.96
CA GLY A 1 0.26 -3.78 6.72
C GLY A 1 -0.88 -4.75 6.52
N ARG A 2 -0.74 -6.00 7.01
CA ARG A 2 -1.76 -7.06 6.84
C ARG A 2 -3.17 -6.67 7.30
N LEU A 3 -3.29 -5.93 8.40
CA LEU A 3 -4.58 -5.44 8.89
C LEU A 3 -5.26 -4.56 7.84
N HIS A 4 -4.54 -3.60 7.24
CA HIS A 4 -5.11 -2.66 6.28
C HIS A 4 -5.45 -3.38 4.99
N THR A 5 -4.59 -4.29 4.53
CA THR A 5 -4.89 -5.14 3.37
C THR A 5 -6.21 -5.88 3.56
N ARG A 6 -6.47 -6.46 4.73
CA ARG A 6 -7.74 -7.14 5.03
C ARG A 6 -8.91 -6.16 5.07
N ALA A 7 -8.73 -4.99 5.68
CA ALA A 7 -9.76 -3.96 5.74
C ALA A 7 -10.17 -3.47 4.34
N TYR A 8 -9.19 -3.19 3.47
CA TYR A 8 -9.42 -2.81 2.08
C TYR A 8 -10.13 -3.90 1.28
N LYS A 9 -9.75 -5.18 1.45
CA LYS A 9 -10.43 -6.30 0.77
C LYS A 9 -11.87 -6.50 1.24
N ALA A 10 -12.16 -6.18 2.50
CA ALA A 10 -13.50 -6.30 3.07
C ALA A 10 -14.39 -5.06 2.80
N LEU A 11 -13.87 -4.03 2.15
CA LEU A 11 -14.56 -2.74 2.02
C LEU A 11 -15.91 -2.89 1.29
N ALA A 12 -15.92 -3.57 0.14
CA ALA A 12 -17.14 -3.78 -0.65
C ALA A 12 -18.21 -4.60 0.10
N GLU A 13 -17.80 -5.52 0.97
CA GLU A 13 -18.71 -6.29 1.81
C GLU A 13 -19.30 -5.43 2.94
N LYS A 14 -18.46 -4.59 3.57
CA LYS A 14 -18.84 -3.79 4.74
C LYS A 14 -19.58 -2.51 4.40
N PHE A 15 -19.28 -1.90 3.26
CA PHE A 15 -19.80 -0.60 2.83
C PHE A 15 -20.28 -0.69 1.37
N PRO A 16 -21.34 -1.49 1.09
CA PRO A 16 -21.83 -1.72 -0.27
C PRO A 16 -22.36 -0.45 -0.96
N GLU A 17 -22.65 0.60 -0.21
CA GLU A 17 -23.06 1.91 -0.71
C GLU A 17 -21.92 2.74 -1.30
N ILE A 18 -20.66 2.38 -1.04
CA ILE A 18 -19.49 3.04 -1.60
C ILE A 18 -19.13 2.37 -2.92
N ASP A 19 -19.37 3.08 -4.02
CA ASP A 19 -18.95 2.65 -5.36
C ASP A 19 -17.44 2.90 -5.56
N VAL A 20 -16.62 2.01 -4.99
CA VAL A 20 -15.17 2.02 -5.17
C VAL A 20 -14.65 0.61 -5.43
N ASN A 21 -13.83 0.48 -6.48
CA ASN A 21 -13.13 -0.75 -6.78
C ASN A 21 -11.70 -0.69 -6.25
N ILE A 22 -11.42 -1.45 -5.20
CA ILE A 22 -10.09 -1.47 -4.58
C ILE A 22 -9.20 -2.50 -5.26
N ARG A 23 -8.06 -2.02 -5.79
CA ARG A 23 -7.00 -2.86 -6.33
C ARG A 23 -5.74 -2.77 -5.46
N LEU A 24 -5.20 -3.92 -5.06
CA LEU A 24 -3.93 -4.00 -4.35
C LEU A 24 -2.79 -3.96 -5.37
N VAL A 25 -2.27 -2.76 -5.67
CA VAL A 25 -1.31 -2.57 -6.76
C VAL A 25 0.09 -3.04 -6.38
N SER A 26 0.72 -2.40 -5.39
CA SER A 26 2.10 -2.71 -5.00
C SER A 26 2.25 -2.78 -3.48
N CYS A 27 3.05 -3.72 -3.00
CA CYS A 27 3.47 -3.84 -1.60
C CYS A 27 4.97 -3.55 -1.49
N CYS A 28 5.40 -2.84 -0.44
CA CYS A 28 6.81 -2.60 -0.16
C CYS A 28 7.22 -3.27 1.15
N ASP A 29 8.30 -4.05 1.12
CA ASP A 29 8.89 -4.65 2.32
C ASP A 29 10.36 -4.99 2.05
N VAL A 30 11.26 -4.77 3.01
CA VAL A 30 12.69 -5.11 2.87
C VAL A 30 12.94 -6.63 2.93
N VAL A 31 12.02 -7.39 3.51
CA VAL A 31 12.12 -8.84 3.63
C VAL A 31 11.52 -9.51 2.39
N ALA A 32 12.34 -10.21 1.61
CA ALA A 32 11.92 -10.88 0.38
C ALA A 32 10.75 -11.87 0.56
N GLU A 33 10.69 -12.58 1.69
CA GLU A 33 9.57 -13.48 1.98
C GLU A 33 8.24 -12.73 2.17
N ASN A 34 8.25 -11.55 2.79
CA ASN A 34 7.05 -10.73 2.93
C ASN A 34 6.56 -10.25 1.57
N ARG A 35 7.48 -9.86 0.67
CA ARG A 35 7.16 -9.49 -0.71
C ARG A 35 6.51 -10.64 -1.47
N ARG A 36 7.08 -11.86 -1.39
CA ARG A 36 6.47 -13.06 -1.98
C ARG A 36 5.07 -13.31 -1.44
N GLN A 37 4.90 -13.30 -0.12
CA GLN A 37 3.58 -13.51 0.50
C GLN A 37 2.55 -12.45 0.09
N ALA A 38 2.98 -11.20 -0.13
CA ALA A 38 2.07 -10.15 -0.57
C ALA A 38 1.47 -10.46 -1.95
N VAL A 39 2.29 -10.91 -2.90
CA VAL A 39 1.83 -11.31 -4.24
C VAL A 39 1.04 -12.61 -4.17
N ASP A 40 1.66 -13.68 -3.65
CA ASP A 40 1.14 -15.05 -3.75
C ASP A 40 -0.12 -15.28 -2.91
N ARG A 41 -0.29 -14.57 -1.80
CA ARG A 41 -1.37 -14.83 -0.81
C ARG A 41 -2.31 -13.68 -0.60
N LEU A 42 -1.80 -12.44 -0.60
CA LEU A 42 -2.63 -11.28 -0.31
C LEU A 42 -3.28 -10.72 -1.58
N GLY A 43 -2.69 -10.96 -2.75
CA GLY A 43 -3.22 -10.58 -4.05
C GLY A 43 -2.74 -9.21 -4.53
N PHE A 44 -1.54 -8.78 -4.13
CA PHE A 44 -0.90 -7.61 -4.71
C PHE A 44 -0.39 -7.93 -6.13
N CYS A 45 -0.49 -6.98 -7.07
CA CYS A 45 0.01 -7.16 -8.43
C CYS A 45 1.55 -7.22 -8.46
N THR A 46 2.21 -6.37 -7.69
CA THR A 46 3.67 -6.32 -7.57
C THR A 46 4.13 -6.21 -6.13
N ALA A 47 5.39 -6.53 -5.86
CA ALA A 47 6.04 -6.22 -4.60
C ALA A 47 7.47 -5.76 -4.83
N VAL A 48 7.87 -4.68 -4.14
CA VAL A 48 9.16 -4.00 -4.30
C VAL A 48 9.88 -3.88 -2.96
N GLU A 49 11.19 -3.68 -3.02
CA GLU A 49 12.02 -3.50 -1.83
C GLU A 49 12.16 -2.04 -1.41
N ASP A 50 12.24 -1.14 -2.39
CA ASP A 50 12.31 0.31 -2.17
C ASP A 50 10.91 0.93 -2.29
N TYR A 51 10.55 1.77 -1.32
CA TYR A 51 9.27 2.46 -1.33
C TYR A 51 9.20 3.53 -2.41
N HIS A 52 10.33 4.04 -2.92
CA HIS A 52 10.34 4.98 -4.04
C HIS A 52 9.80 4.34 -5.32
N ASP A 53 10.09 3.04 -5.55
CA ASP A 53 9.54 2.30 -6.70
C ASP A 53 8.01 2.17 -6.59
N LEU A 54 7.49 1.97 -5.37
CA LEU A 54 6.05 1.92 -5.11
C LEU A 54 5.41 3.29 -5.31
N ILE A 55 6.01 4.34 -4.77
CA ILE A 55 5.50 5.71 -4.86
C ILE A 55 5.53 6.20 -6.30
N GLY A 56 6.59 5.89 -7.05
CA GLY A 56 6.74 6.25 -8.47
C GLY A 56 5.83 5.47 -9.42
N ASN A 57 5.21 4.37 -8.99
CA ASN A 57 4.34 3.57 -9.85
C ASN A 57 3.08 4.36 -10.26
N PRO A 58 2.84 4.65 -11.55
CA PRO A 58 1.70 5.45 -11.99
C PRO A 58 0.34 4.78 -11.74
N GLU A 59 0.30 3.47 -11.47
CA GLU A 59 -0.93 2.76 -11.12
C GLU A 59 -1.32 2.86 -9.64
N VAL A 60 -0.46 3.42 -8.78
CA VAL A 60 -0.76 3.59 -7.35
C VAL A 60 -1.43 4.94 -7.12
N ASP A 61 -2.72 4.94 -6.81
CA ASP A 61 -3.49 6.15 -6.53
C ASP A 61 -3.30 6.69 -5.11
N VAL A 62 -3.19 5.80 -4.11
CA VAL A 62 -3.11 6.14 -2.68
C VAL A 62 -2.07 5.26 -1.99
N VAL A 63 -1.31 5.82 -1.04
CA VAL A 63 -0.30 5.08 -0.26
C VAL A 63 -0.79 4.82 1.17
N SER A 64 -0.73 3.57 1.63
CA SER A 64 -0.94 3.21 3.03
C SER A 64 0.40 2.99 3.72
N ILE A 65 0.84 3.94 4.54
CA ILE A 65 2.12 3.90 5.24
C ILE A 65 1.94 3.20 6.59
N CYS A 66 2.46 1.98 6.68
CA CYS A 66 2.44 1.17 7.91
C CYS A 66 3.85 0.68 8.30
N ALA A 67 4.85 1.47 7.95
CA ALA A 67 6.25 1.26 8.32
C ALA A 67 6.48 1.66 9.79
N PRO A 68 7.64 1.34 10.40
CA PRO A 68 8.02 1.88 11.70
C PRO A 68 7.99 3.42 11.74
N ASN A 69 7.62 3.98 12.90
CA ASN A 69 7.36 5.42 13.08
C ASN A 69 8.53 6.33 12.64
N PHE A 70 9.77 5.87 12.81
CA PHE A 70 10.94 6.68 12.44
C PHE A 70 11.09 6.88 10.92
N LEU A 71 10.41 6.08 10.09
CA LEU A 71 10.39 6.21 8.62
C LEU A 71 9.20 7.02 8.11
N HIS A 72 8.22 7.31 8.97
CA HIS A 72 6.96 7.91 8.56
C HIS A 72 7.14 9.24 7.84
N ARG A 73 7.97 10.12 8.41
CA ARG A 73 8.25 11.44 7.85
C ARG A 73 8.77 11.31 6.42
N ASP A 74 9.78 10.47 6.20
CA ASP A 74 10.48 10.40 4.92
C ASP A 74 9.56 9.80 3.84
N ILE A 75 8.82 8.74 4.17
CA ILE A 75 7.87 8.11 3.23
C ILE A 75 6.70 9.05 2.92
N ALA A 76 6.17 9.75 3.93
CA ALA A 76 5.07 10.69 3.76
C ALA A 76 5.47 11.87 2.88
N LEU A 77 6.68 12.42 3.09
CA LEU A 77 7.22 13.49 2.25
C LEU A 77 7.42 13.01 0.81
N ALA A 78 8.02 11.83 0.60
CA ALA A 78 8.19 11.26 -0.74
C ALA A 78 6.85 11.08 -1.47
N ALA A 79 5.79 10.63 -0.78
CA ALA A 79 4.45 10.52 -1.35
C ALA A 79 3.84 11.90 -1.67
N ALA A 80 3.97 12.86 -0.76
CA ALA A 80 3.46 14.22 -0.91
C ALA A 80 4.14 14.97 -2.06
N GLU A 81 5.45 14.81 -2.24
CA GLU A 81 6.25 15.46 -3.29
C GLU A 81 5.77 15.09 -4.69
N VAL A 82 5.30 13.85 -4.88
CA VAL A 82 4.71 13.39 -6.15
C VAL A 82 3.18 13.56 -6.21
N GLY A 83 2.60 14.21 -5.20
CA GLY A 83 1.16 14.50 -5.15
C GLY A 83 0.27 13.30 -4.84
N LYS A 84 0.81 12.23 -4.24
CA LYS A 84 0.02 11.05 -3.88
C LYS A 84 -0.57 11.22 -2.48
N PRO A 85 -1.91 11.14 -2.34
CA PRO A 85 -2.53 11.09 -1.02
C PRO A 85 -2.05 9.83 -0.29
N PHE A 86 -1.89 9.97 1.02
CA PHE A 86 -1.49 8.87 1.87
C PHE A 86 -2.27 8.87 3.18
N TRP A 87 -2.34 7.68 3.77
CA TRP A 87 -2.77 7.50 5.15
C TRP A 87 -1.62 6.83 5.92
N ILE A 88 -1.39 7.30 7.14
CA ILE A 88 -0.25 6.94 7.98
C ILE A 88 -0.74 6.66 9.40
N GLU A 89 -0.25 5.58 9.99
CA GLU A 89 -0.54 5.18 11.39
C GLU A 89 0.17 6.05 12.42
#